data_AF-A0A0K9FBU0-F1
#
_entry.id   AF-A0A0K9FBU0-F1
#
_cell.length_a   1.000
_cell.length_b   1.000
_cell.length_c   1.000
_cell.angle_alpha   90.00
_cell.angle_beta   90.00
_cell.angle_gamma   90.00
#
_symmetry.space_group_name_H-M   'P 1'
#
loop_
_entity.id
_entity.type
_entity.pdbx_description
1 polymer ?
#
loop_
_entity_poly.entity_id
_entity_poly.type
_entity_poly.pdbx_seq_one_letter_code
_entity_poly.pdbx_strand_id
1 'polypeptide(L)' 'MKSVNLQLDENNSLEITQIEENLFEVRLGINGSISVYYMTREQLLNFDQIGAHIRIEAILENDQ' A
#
# COMPACT_ATOMS: atom_id res chain seq x y z
N MET A 1 -7.52 7.89 11.79
CA MET A 1 -6.75 6.77 11.21
C MET A 1 -7.64 6.09 10.18
N LYS A 2 -7.16 5.96 8.94
CA LYS A 2 -7.87 5.28 7.85
C LYS A 2 -6.96 4.18 7.32
N SER A 3 -7.51 3.01 7.08
CA SER A 3 -6.79 1.89 6.50
C SER A 3 -7.59 1.28 5.36
N VAL A 4 -6.87 0.74 4.39
CA VAL A 4 -7.41 -0.02 3.28
C VAL A 4 -6.70 -1.37 3.29
N ASN A 5 -7.47 -2.45 3.25
CA ASN A 5 -6.95 -3.81 3.20
C ASN A 5 -7.53 -4.51 1.97
N LEU A 6 -6.64 -5.07 1.15
CA LEU A 6 -7.00 -5.90 0.01
C LEU A 6 -6.43 -7.30 0.24
N GLN A 7 -7.32 -8.29 0.36
CA GLN A 7 -6.96 -9.68 0.20
C GLN A 7 -6.87 -10.00 -1.29
N LEU A 8 -5.71 -10.46 -1.76
CA LEU A 8 -5.50 -10.81 -3.17
C LEU A 8 -5.87 -12.27 -3.41
N ASP A 9 -5.37 -13.17 -2.56
CA ASP A 9 -5.73 -14.60 -2.50
C ASP A 9 -5.50 -15.15 -1.08
N GLU A 10 -5.57 -16.47 -0.85
CA GLU A 10 -5.41 -17.07 0.48
C GLU A 10 -4.09 -16.72 1.19
N ASN A 11 -3.01 -16.44 0.45
CA ASN A 11 -1.67 -16.24 1.00
C ASN A 11 -1.10 -14.83 0.76
N ASN A 12 -1.79 -14.02 -0.05
CA ASN A 12 -1.31 -12.73 -0.50
C ASN A 12 -2.27 -11.60 -0.10
N SER A 13 -1.75 -10.54 0.52
CA SER A 13 -2.53 -9.40 0.99
C SER A 13 -1.74 -8.09 0.92
N LEU A 14 -2.45 -6.97 0.80
CA LEU A 14 -1.91 -5.62 0.88
C LEU A 14 -2.74 -4.81 1.87
N GLU A 15 -2.09 -4.28 2.91
CA GLU A 15 -2.69 -3.34 3.83
C GLU A 15 -1.94 -2.01 3.76
N ILE A 16 -2.66 -0.91 3.65
CA ILE A 16 -2.10 0.44 3.70
C ILE A 16 -2.84 1.20 4.79
N THR A 17 -2.10 1.63 5.81
CA THR A 17 -2.63 2.38 6.94
C THR A 17 -1.99 3.77 6.98
N GLN A 18 -2.82 4.80 6.93
CA GLN A 18 -2.35 6.17 7.15
C GLN A 18 -2.11 6.39 8.65
N ILE A 19 -0.84 6.56 9.02
CA ILE A 19 -0.42 6.84 10.40
C ILE A 19 -0.48 8.35 10.66
N GLU A 20 0.05 9.15 9.74
CA GLU A 20 0.03 10.62 9.79
C GLU A 20 -0.34 11.20 8.42
N GLU A 21 -0.43 12.53 8.32
CA GLU A 21 -0.85 13.23 7.09
C GLU A 21 -0.12 12.72 5.84
N ASN A 22 1.19 12.53 5.94
CA ASN A 22 2.05 12.09 4.84
C ASN A 22 2.85 10.81 5.15
N LEU A 23 2.48 10.04 6.18
CA LEU A 23 3.17 8.80 6.56
C LEU A 23 2.21 7.61 6.52
N PHE A 24 2.62 6.57 5.79
CA PHE A 24 1.84 5.36 5.56
C PHE A 24 2.64 4.13 5.98
N GLU A 25 1.99 3.20 6.65
CA GLU A 25 2.47 1.85 6.85
C GLU A 25 1.86 0.95 5.77
N VAL A 26 2.72 0.30 5.00
CA VAL A 26 2.34 -0.65 3.96
C VAL A 26 2.75 -2.04 4.43
N ARG A 27 1.79 -2.94 4.63
CA ARG A 27 2.04 -4.35 4.92
C ARG A 27 1.74 -5.17 3.68
N LEU A 28 2.75 -5.88 3.21
CA LEU A 28 2.66 -6.78 2.09
C LEU A 28 2.79 -8.21 2.58
N GLY A 29 1.68 -8.95 2.58
CA GLY A 29 1.67 -10.40 2.75
C GLY A 29 1.91 -11.07 1.40
N ILE A 30 2.99 -11.84 1.26
CA ILE A 30 3.24 -12.71 0.10
C ILE A 30 3.64 -14.10 0.56
N ASN A 31 2.92 -15.12 0.09
CA ASN A 31 3.15 -16.53 0.42
C ASN A 31 3.29 -16.79 1.93
N GLY A 32 2.44 -16.13 2.73
CA GLY A 32 2.44 -16.24 4.20
C GLY A 32 3.56 -15.48 4.91
N SER A 33 4.46 -14.81 4.19
CA SER A 33 5.45 -13.88 4.77
C SER A 33 4.93 -12.45 4.73
N ILE A 34 5.16 -11.67 5.79
CA ILE A 34 4.74 -10.26 5.85
C ILE A 34 5.98 -9.37 5.82
N SER A 35 6.00 -8.43 4.88
CA SER A 35 6.95 -7.32 4.83
C SER A 35 6.25 -6.03 5.20
N VAL A 36 6.90 -5.18 5.99
CA VAL A 36 6.35 -3.89 6.42
C VAL A 36 7.24 -2.76 5.94
N TYR A 37 6.64 -1.73 5.37
CA TYR A 37 7.33 -0.56 4.87
C TYR A 37 6.66 0.70 5.40
N TYR A 38 7.48 1.71 5.73
CA TYR A 38 7.00 3.05 6.05
C TYR A 38 7.33 3.96 4.88
N MET A 39 6.31 4.59 4.32
CA MET A 39 6.43 5.35 3.09
C MET A 39 5.71 6.68 3.18
N THR A 40 6.28 7.69 2.52
CA THR A 40 5.56 8.93 2.27
C THR A 40 4.50 8.73 1.20
N ARG A 41 3.56 9.68 1.08
CA ARG A 41 2.59 9.68 -0.03
C ARG A 41 3.28 9.60 -1.39
N GLU A 42 4.36 10.36 -1.58
CA GLU A 42 5.12 10.37 -2.83
C GLU A 42 5.77 9.01 -3.13
N GLN A 43 6.34 8.37 -2.12
CA GLN A 43 6.93 7.03 -2.26
C GLN A 43 5.87 5.96 -2.56
N LEU A 44 4.71 6.05 -1.91
CA LEU A 44 3.59 5.14 -2.14
C LEU A 44 3.05 5.24 -3.57
N LEU A 45 3.00 6.45 -4.15
CA LEU A 45 2.58 6.65 -5.54
C LEU A 45 3.62 6.16 -6.56
N ASN A 46 4.88 6.01 -6.14
CA ASN A 46 5.98 5.50 -6.97
C ASN A 46 6.40 4.08 -6.56
N PHE A 47 5.53 3.32 -5.88
CA PHE A 47 5.82 2.03 -5.26
C PHE A 47 6.41 0.99 -6.24
N ASP A 48 6.04 1.07 -7.52
CA ASP A 48 6.56 0.27 -8.62
C ASP A 48 8.11 0.27 -8.70
N GLN A 49 8.77 1.34 -8.22
CA GLN A 49 10.22 1.48 -8.23
C GLN A 49 10.93 0.72 -7.09
N ILE A 50 10.18 0.18 -6.12
CA ILE A 50 10.72 -0.43 -4.90
C ILE A 50 10.95 -1.95 -5.07
N GLY A 51 10.83 -2.47 -6.30
CA GLY A 51 11.11 -3.88 -6.62
C GLY A 51 9.98 -4.84 -6.26
N ALA A 52 8.83 -4.33 -5.83
CA ALA A 52 7.60 -5.11 -5.73
C ALA A 52 6.88 -5.10 -7.08
N HIS A 53 6.47 -6.27 -7.59
CA HIS A 53 5.62 -6.39 -8.79
C HIS A 53 4.16 -5.95 -8.52
N ILE A 54 3.95 -4.96 -7.67
CA ILE A 54 2.64 -4.48 -7.25
C ILE A 54 2.47 -3.07 -7.79
N ARG A 55 1.48 -2.92 -8.68
CA ARG A 55 1.11 -1.63 -9.25
C ARG A 55 -0.06 -1.06 -8.46
N ILE A 56 0.16 0.03 -7.74
CA ILE A 56 -0.90 0.72 -7.00
C ILE A 56 -1.41 1.88 -7.87
N GLU A 57 -2.58 1.73 -8.47
CA GLU A 57 -3.25 2.83 -9.17
C GLU A 57 -4.16 3.60 -8.21
N ALA A 58 -3.83 4.85 -7.92
CA ALA A 58 -4.71 5.75 -7.21
C ALA A 58 -5.71 6.37 -8.19
N ILE A 59 -6.99 6.07 -8.06
CA ILE A 59 -8.05 6.80 -8.74
C ILE A 59 -8.33 8.06 -7.91
N LEU A 60 -7.89 9.20 -8.41
CA LEU A 60 -8.29 10.49 -7.85
C LEU A 60 -9.68 10.78 -8.39
N GLU A 61 -10.71 10.69 -7.53
CA GLU A 61 -11.99 11.30 -7.84
C GLU A 61 -11.75 12.81 -7.94
N ASN A 62 -11.79 13.35 -9.15
CA ASN A 62 -11.91 14.77 -9.34
C ASN A 62 -13.32 15.14 -8.90
N ASP A 63 -13.46 15.67 -7.68
CA ASP A 63 -14.67 16.37 -7.25
C ASP A 63 -14.91 17.53 -8.25
N GLN A 64 -15.91 17.36 -9.11
CA GLN A 64 -16.48 18.44 -9.93
C GLN A 64 -17.56 19.18 -9.13
#